data_AF-A0A8J3TFP4-F1
#
_entry.id   AF-A0A8J3TFP4-F1
#
_cell.length_a   1.000
_cell.length_b   1.000
_cell.length_c   1.000
_cell.angle_alpha   90.00
_cell.angle_beta   90.00
_cell.angle_gamma   90.00
#
_symmetry.space_group_name_H-M   'P 1'
#
loop_
_entity.id
_entity.type
_entity.pdbx_description
1 polymer ?
#
loop_
_entity_poly.entity_id
_entity_poly.type
_entity_poly.pdbx_seq_one_letter_code
_entity_poly.pdbx_strand_id
1 'polypeptide(L)'
;MRTDLLRPFKRTDAVGGNAAQPAGRQRRLVVVLSVAALVLAGLAGAAWYDRHRAQQRDNAIRESLAAANTAATAIFSYDYRRFDANISNGKSFTTGTFAKDYAQTTSTLKEAATKEQAVVRAQVSAAGVITAGPDRVELLLYVNQYRRNVNIVGEKVDQNRVTLTMVRVGDDWRVSAASAV
;
A
#
# COMPACT_ATOMS: atom_id res chain seq x y z
N MET A 1 85.99 -49.74 -53.15
CA MET A 1 85.28 -48.44 -53.01
C MET A 1 83.81 -48.69 -53.28
N ARG A 2 83.03 -49.09 -52.27
CA ARG A 2 82.23 -48.25 -51.33
C ARG A 2 81.22 -47.32 -52.03
N THR A 3 79.97 -47.75 -51.91
CA THR A 3 78.68 -47.03 -51.87
C THR A 3 78.71 -45.58 -51.38
N ASP A 4 77.79 -44.75 -51.89
CA ASP A 4 76.76 -44.00 -51.12
C ASP A 4 76.12 -42.94 -52.05
N LEU A 5 74.93 -43.20 -52.60
CA LEU A 5 73.62 -42.83 -52.05
C LEU A 5 73.47 -41.32 -51.78
N LEU A 6 73.08 -40.60 -52.84
CA LEU A 6 72.47 -39.27 -52.74
C LEU A 6 71.09 -39.37 -52.08
N ARG A 7 70.94 -38.78 -50.89
CA ARG A 7 69.68 -38.36 -50.25
C ARG A 7 69.65 -36.82 -50.22
N PRO A 8 68.54 -36.17 -49.85
CA PRO A 8 67.11 -36.43 -50.08
C PRO A 8 66.40 -35.14 -50.59
N PHE A 9 65.09 -35.19 -50.84
CA PHE A 9 64.08 -34.18 -50.45
C PHE A 9 62.85 -34.36 -51.35
N LYS A 10 61.82 -35.05 -50.84
CA LYS A 10 60.46 -34.77 -51.27
C LYS A 10 59.62 -34.47 -50.04
N ARG A 11 59.19 -33.20 -50.07
CA ARG A 11 58.34 -32.44 -49.18
C ARG A 11 57.23 -33.27 -48.54
N THR A 12 57.12 -33.12 -47.24
CA THR A 12 56.00 -33.53 -46.39
C THR A 12 54.76 -32.73 -46.81
N ASP A 13 53.80 -33.38 -47.47
CA ASP A 13 52.45 -32.85 -47.57
C ASP A 13 51.62 -33.51 -46.46
N ALA A 14 51.83 -33.02 -45.23
CA ALA A 14 50.86 -33.20 -44.17
C ALA A 14 49.68 -32.27 -44.48
N VAL A 15 48.69 -32.76 -45.25
CA VAL A 15 47.39 -32.11 -45.34
C VAL A 15 46.73 -32.27 -43.98
N GLY A 16 46.79 -31.16 -43.22
CA GLY A 16 46.26 -31.04 -41.88
C GLY A 16 44.81 -31.46 -41.79
N GLY A 17 44.51 -32.18 -40.71
CA GLY A 17 43.16 -32.25 -40.20
C GLY A 17 42.70 -30.85 -39.82
N ASN A 18 41.43 -30.57 -40.10
CA ASN A 18 40.62 -30.03 -39.02
C ASN A 18 39.27 -30.74 -39.05
N ALA A 19 39.04 -31.53 -38.01
CA ALA A 19 37.80 -32.26 -37.82
C ALA A 19 36.63 -31.27 -37.85
N ALA A 20 35.69 -31.49 -38.76
CA ALA A 20 34.39 -30.84 -38.69
C ALA A 20 33.69 -31.30 -37.40
N GLN A 21 33.87 -30.55 -36.32
CA GLN A 21 33.13 -30.68 -35.06
C GLN A 21 32.17 -29.50 -34.91
N PRO A 22 31.01 -29.69 -34.26
CA PRO A 22 29.76 -29.91 -34.96
C PRO A 22 28.80 -28.73 -34.76
N ALA A 23 28.27 -28.18 -35.86
CA ALA A 23 27.28 -27.10 -35.84
C ALA A 23 26.05 -27.38 -34.94
N GLY A 24 25.73 -28.67 -34.70
CA GLY A 24 24.66 -29.10 -33.81
C GLY A 24 24.89 -28.82 -32.31
N ARG A 25 26.15 -28.79 -31.83
CA ARG A 25 26.45 -28.53 -30.41
C ARG A 25 26.34 -27.05 -30.08
N GLN A 26 26.77 -26.17 -30.99
CA GLN A 26 26.62 -24.71 -30.85
C GLN A 26 25.15 -24.29 -30.90
N ARG A 27 24.37 -24.82 -31.84
CA ARG A 27 22.93 -24.53 -31.92
C ARG A 27 22.17 -24.97 -30.66
N ARG A 28 22.48 -26.15 -30.11
CA ARG A 28 21.90 -26.61 -28.83
C ARG A 28 22.27 -25.67 -27.67
N LEU A 29 23.53 -25.22 -27.62
CA LEU A 29 23.99 -24.30 -26.58
C LEU A 29 23.26 -22.96 -26.65
N VAL A 30 23.09 -22.40 -27.84
CA VAL A 30 22.34 -21.15 -28.06
C VAL A 30 20.87 -21.30 -27.63
N VAL A 31 20.22 -22.41 -27.98
CA VAL A 31 18.83 -22.66 -27.54
C VAL A 31 18.73 -22.76 -26.02
N VAL A 32 19.62 -23.52 -25.38
CA VAL A 32 19.65 -23.66 -23.91
C VAL A 32 19.88 -22.30 -23.23
N LEU A 33 20.84 -21.52 -23.70
CA LEU A 33 21.11 -20.18 -23.16
C LEU A 33 19.94 -19.22 -23.38
N SER A 34 19.26 -19.30 -24.52
CA SER A 34 18.07 -18.47 -24.81
C SER A 34 16.91 -18.83 -23.88
N VAL A 35 16.64 -20.12 -23.68
CA VAL A 35 15.62 -20.59 -22.74
C VAL A 35 15.98 -20.18 -21.31
N ALA A 36 17.24 -20.34 -20.91
CA ALA A 36 17.71 -19.90 -19.59
C ALA A 36 17.54 -18.39 -19.39
N ALA A 37 17.87 -17.58 -20.40
CA ALA A 37 17.67 -16.13 -20.36
C ALA A 37 16.20 -15.74 -20.24
N LEU A 38 15.29 -16.42 -20.98
CA LEU A 38 13.84 -16.19 -20.87
C LEU A 38 13.30 -16.55 -19.48
N VAL A 39 13.76 -17.66 -18.91
CA VAL A 39 13.39 -18.06 -17.54
C VAL A 39 13.87 -17.02 -16.53
N LEU A 40 15.13 -16.57 -16.62
CA LEU A 40 15.69 -15.54 -15.74
C LEU A 40 14.93 -14.21 -15.88
N ALA A 41 14.59 -13.79 -17.09
CA ALA A 41 13.80 -12.59 -17.33
C ALA A 41 12.39 -12.70 -16.73
N GLY A 42 11.75 -13.86 -16.86
CA GLY A 42 10.45 -14.14 -16.24
C GLY A 42 10.50 -14.06 -14.71
N LEU A 43 11.52 -14.67 -14.10
CA LEU A 43 11.72 -14.61 -12.64
C LEU A 43 12.02 -13.19 -12.15
N ALA A 44 12.87 -12.45 -12.86
CA ALA A 44 13.16 -11.05 -12.54
C ALA A 44 11.91 -10.17 -12.66
N GLY A 45 11.10 -10.37 -13.70
CA GLY A 45 9.83 -9.67 -13.91
C GLY A 45 8.82 -9.95 -12.79
N ALA A 46 8.65 -11.22 -12.40
CA ALA A 46 7.79 -11.59 -11.28
C ALA A 46 8.26 -10.97 -9.96
N ALA A 47 9.57 -11.06 -9.65
CA ALA A 47 10.15 -10.49 -8.45
C ALA A 47 10.01 -8.95 -8.39
N TRP A 48 10.17 -8.27 -9.53
CA TRP A 48 9.95 -6.83 -9.63
C TRP A 48 8.48 -6.47 -9.36
N TYR A 49 7.54 -7.21 -9.96
CA TYR A 49 6.10 -6.99 -9.78
C TYR A 49 5.68 -7.16 -8.32
N ASP A 50 6.14 -8.23 -7.66
CA ASP A 50 5.84 -8.49 -6.24
C ASP A 50 6.40 -7.39 -5.34
N ARG A 51 7.63 -6.95 -5.60
CA ARG A 51 8.24 -5.82 -4.86
C ARG A 51 7.47 -4.53 -5.06
N HIS A 52 7.06 -4.23 -6.29
CA HIS A 52 6.30 -3.02 -6.57
C HIS A 52 4.94 -3.01 -5.84
N ARG A 53 4.25 -4.15 -5.84
CA ARG A 53 2.97 -4.32 -5.11
C ARG A 53 3.15 -4.21 -3.61
N ALA A 54 4.23 -4.78 -3.06
CA ALA A 54 4.55 -4.64 -1.65
C ALA A 54 4.82 -3.17 -1.27
N GLN A 55 5.60 -2.45 -2.08
CA GLN A 55 5.87 -1.02 -1.86
C GLN A 55 4.59 -0.17 -1.90
N GLN A 56 3.71 -0.40 -2.88
CA GLN A 56 2.42 0.30 -2.95
C GLN A 56 1.57 0.07 -1.70
N ARG A 57 1.49 -1.18 -1.24
CA ARG A 57 0.75 -1.52 -0.02
C ARG A 57 1.37 -0.85 1.22
N ASP A 58 2.69 -0.88 1.36
CA ASP A 58 3.36 -0.28 2.51
C ASP A 58 3.19 1.25 2.53
N ASN A 59 3.18 1.90 1.36
CA ASN A 59 2.86 3.32 1.21
C ASN A 59 1.41 3.59 1.60
N ALA A 60 0.47 2.79 1.08
CA ALA A 60 -0.95 2.90 1.40
C ALA A 60 -1.21 2.76 2.91
N ILE A 61 -0.54 1.83 3.59
CA ILE A 61 -0.63 1.68 5.04
C ILE A 61 -0.18 2.95 5.76
N ARG A 62 1.01 3.47 5.44
CA ARG A 62 1.54 4.67 6.12
C ARG A 62 0.65 5.90 5.90
N GLU A 63 0.24 6.14 4.67
CA GLU A 63 -0.57 7.29 4.31
C GLU A 63 -1.99 7.19 4.89
N SER A 64 -2.62 6.02 4.78
CA SER A 64 -3.97 5.81 5.32
C SER A 64 -4.01 5.90 6.84
N LEU A 65 -3.00 5.41 7.57
CA LEU A 65 -2.91 5.57 9.03
C LEU A 65 -2.84 7.05 9.44
N ALA A 66 -2.02 7.83 8.75
CA ALA A 66 -1.90 9.26 9.01
C ALA A 66 -3.22 9.99 8.74
N ALA A 67 -3.83 9.74 7.57
CA ALA A 67 -5.10 10.33 7.19
C ALA A 67 -6.25 9.89 8.11
N ALA A 68 -6.27 8.62 8.54
CA ALA A 68 -7.30 8.09 9.43
C ALA A 68 -7.25 8.75 10.82
N ASN A 69 -6.07 9.06 11.34
CA ASN A 69 -5.94 9.81 12.59
C ASN A 69 -6.60 11.19 12.47
N THR A 70 -6.21 11.96 11.44
CA THR A 70 -6.80 13.29 11.17
C THR A 70 -8.31 13.22 10.93
N ALA A 71 -8.76 12.25 10.13
CA ALA A 71 -10.16 12.03 9.83
C ALA A 71 -10.96 11.68 11.09
N ALA A 72 -10.48 10.75 11.91
CA ALA A 72 -11.15 10.34 13.15
C ALA A 72 -11.27 11.51 14.12
N THR A 73 -10.19 12.29 14.31
CA THR A 73 -10.26 13.50 15.14
C THR A 73 -11.28 14.50 14.61
N ALA A 74 -11.35 14.73 13.30
CA ALA A 74 -12.31 15.66 12.71
C ALA A 74 -13.76 15.17 12.77
N ILE A 75 -14.00 13.89 12.47
CA ILE A 75 -15.33 13.27 12.41
C ILE A 75 -15.94 13.15 13.81
N PHE A 76 -15.13 12.81 14.81
CA PHE A 76 -15.59 12.50 16.17
C PHE A 76 -15.43 13.66 17.17
N SER A 77 -15.13 14.87 16.68
CA SER A 77 -15.06 16.09 17.49
C SER A 77 -16.08 17.13 17.03
N TYR A 78 -16.66 17.86 17.99
CA TYR A 78 -17.44 19.06 17.68
C TYR A 78 -17.46 20.02 18.87
N ASP A 79 -17.73 21.28 18.58
CA ASP A 79 -18.00 22.31 19.59
C ASP A 79 -19.32 22.97 19.22
N TYR A 80 -20.27 23.05 20.16
CA TYR A 80 -21.58 23.67 19.89
C TYR A 80 -21.48 25.08 19.31
N ARG A 81 -20.44 25.86 19.67
CA ARG A 81 -20.22 27.24 19.21
C ARG A 81 -19.82 27.31 17.73
N ARG A 82 -19.23 26.25 17.19
CA ARG A 82 -18.74 26.15 15.81
C ARG A 82 -19.25 24.90 15.11
N PHE A 83 -20.41 24.40 15.53
CA PHE A 83 -20.92 23.09 15.18
C PHE A 83 -20.92 22.86 13.66
N ASP A 84 -21.51 23.78 12.89
CA ASP A 84 -21.60 23.64 11.43
C ASP A 84 -20.21 23.58 10.77
N ALA A 85 -19.25 24.38 11.24
CA ALA A 85 -17.88 24.35 10.73
C ALA A 85 -17.16 23.04 11.09
N ASN A 86 -17.37 22.53 12.31
CA ASN A 86 -16.82 21.24 12.73
C ASN A 86 -17.39 20.09 11.89
N ILE A 87 -18.71 20.06 11.69
CA ILE A 87 -19.36 19.02 10.87
C ILE A 87 -18.94 19.14 9.41
N SER A 88 -18.82 20.34 8.85
CA SER A 88 -18.32 20.54 7.49
C SER A 88 -16.88 20.01 7.34
N ASN A 89 -16.02 20.26 8.33
CA ASN A 89 -14.65 19.74 8.35
C ASN A 89 -14.63 18.21 8.49
N GLY A 90 -15.43 17.62 9.38
CA GLY A 90 -15.54 16.15 9.48
C GLY A 90 -16.01 15.53 8.16
N LYS A 91 -17.00 16.15 7.50
CA LYS A 91 -17.55 15.69 6.22
C LYS A 91 -16.51 15.67 5.10
N SER A 92 -15.55 16.59 5.06
CA SER A 92 -14.52 16.61 3.99
C SER A 92 -13.62 15.37 4.00
N PHE A 93 -13.52 14.67 5.13
CA PHE A 93 -12.79 13.39 5.23
C PHE A 93 -13.61 12.17 4.82
N THR A 94 -14.90 12.34 4.51
CA THR A 94 -15.81 11.23 4.21
C THR A 94 -16.05 11.09 2.72
N THR A 95 -16.44 9.89 2.28
CA THR A 95 -16.85 9.62 0.90
C THR A 95 -17.95 8.56 0.85
N GLY A 96 -18.53 8.36 -0.34
CA GLY A 96 -19.52 7.31 -0.60
C GLY A 96 -20.75 7.40 0.31
N THR A 97 -21.26 6.25 0.72
CA THR A 97 -22.45 6.16 1.59
C THR A 97 -22.18 6.73 2.98
N PHE A 98 -20.99 6.52 3.54
CA PHE A 98 -20.65 7.04 4.86
C PHE A 98 -20.73 8.57 4.95
N ALA A 99 -20.41 9.30 3.87
CA ALA A 99 -20.60 10.75 3.84
C ALA A 99 -22.07 11.18 3.99
N LYS A 100 -23.00 10.37 3.48
CA LYS A 100 -24.44 10.60 3.61
C LYS A 100 -24.91 10.28 5.04
N ASP A 101 -24.48 9.13 5.56
CA ASP A 101 -24.83 8.70 6.92
C ASP A 101 -24.31 9.71 7.95
N TYR A 102 -23.06 10.16 7.81
CA TYR A 102 -22.48 11.20 8.64
C TYR A 102 -23.29 12.50 8.61
N ALA A 103 -23.66 12.98 7.42
CA ALA A 103 -24.47 14.20 7.28
C ALA A 103 -25.86 14.03 7.92
N GLN A 104 -26.48 12.87 7.75
CA GLN A 104 -27.78 12.56 8.35
C GLN A 104 -27.69 12.54 9.88
N THR A 105 -26.76 11.78 10.45
CA THR A 105 -26.57 11.67 11.90
C THR A 105 -26.24 13.02 12.55
N THR A 106 -25.42 13.84 11.89
CA THR A 106 -25.00 15.13 12.46
C THR A 106 -26.08 16.20 12.36
N SER A 107 -26.98 16.11 11.38
CA SER A 107 -28.12 17.04 11.23
C SER A 107 -29.07 17.00 12.43
N THR A 108 -29.27 15.81 13.02
CA THR A 108 -30.15 15.64 14.18
C THR A 108 -29.47 16.00 15.50
N LEU A 109 -28.15 16.17 15.51
CA LEU A 109 -27.36 16.37 16.72
C LEU A 109 -27.27 17.84 17.14
N LYS A 110 -27.45 18.78 16.21
CA LYS A 110 -27.20 20.22 16.42
C LYS A 110 -28.02 20.82 17.55
N GLU A 111 -29.31 20.49 17.61
CA GLU A 111 -30.21 21.01 18.64
C GLU A 111 -29.76 20.58 20.03
N ALA A 112 -29.52 19.27 20.22
CA ALA A 112 -29.04 18.71 21.47
C ALA A 112 -27.66 19.29 21.85
N ALA A 113 -26.73 19.36 20.90
CA ALA A 113 -25.40 19.93 21.13
C ALA A 113 -25.46 21.39 21.60
N THR A 114 -26.35 22.18 21.01
CA THR A 114 -26.54 23.60 21.39
C THR A 114 -27.20 23.72 22.75
N LYS A 115 -28.29 22.99 22.99
CA LYS A 115 -29.04 23.00 24.25
C LYS A 115 -28.17 22.60 25.44
N GLU A 116 -27.33 21.59 25.26
CA GLU A 116 -26.44 21.10 26.32
C GLU A 116 -25.10 21.85 26.38
N GLN A 117 -24.83 22.77 25.44
CA GLN A 117 -23.52 23.40 25.26
C GLN A 117 -22.39 22.36 25.16
N ALA A 118 -22.64 21.31 24.38
CA ALA A 118 -21.76 20.15 24.31
C ALA A 118 -20.48 20.46 23.51
N VAL A 119 -19.34 20.04 24.07
CA VAL A 119 -18.03 20.04 23.44
C VAL A 119 -17.46 18.62 23.54
N VAL A 120 -17.09 18.06 22.39
CA VAL A 120 -16.48 16.74 22.28
C VAL A 120 -15.15 16.87 21.56
N ARG A 121 -14.08 16.38 22.19
CA ARG A 121 -12.75 16.30 21.58
C ARG A 121 -12.34 14.84 21.45
N ALA A 122 -12.05 14.40 20.23
CA ALA A 122 -11.55 13.07 19.95
C ALA A 122 -10.01 13.06 19.84
N GLN A 123 -9.39 12.07 20.46
CA GLN A 123 -7.96 11.78 20.36
C GLN A 123 -7.78 10.31 20.02
N VAL A 124 -7.07 10.02 18.93
CA VAL A 124 -6.66 8.65 18.60
C VAL A 124 -5.48 8.28 19.49
N SER A 125 -5.66 7.28 20.34
CA SER A 125 -4.61 6.79 21.26
C SER A 125 -3.77 5.67 20.65
N ALA A 126 -4.36 4.88 19.75
CA ALA A 126 -3.67 3.87 18.97
C ALA A 126 -4.43 3.58 17.67
N ALA A 127 -3.72 3.11 16.65
CA ALA A 127 -4.29 2.62 15.41
C ALA A 127 -3.54 1.38 14.92
N GLY A 128 -4.25 0.44 14.33
CA GLY A 128 -3.68 -0.79 13.75
C GLY A 128 -4.32 -1.12 12.42
N VAL A 129 -3.57 -1.81 11.55
CA VAL A 129 -4.07 -2.27 10.25
C VAL A 129 -4.79 -3.61 10.41
N ILE A 130 -6.01 -3.69 9.90
CA ILE A 130 -6.76 -4.95 9.79
C ILE A 130 -6.46 -5.59 8.45
N THR A 131 -6.69 -4.86 7.36
CA THR A 131 -6.37 -5.27 5.99
C THR A 131 -5.83 -4.10 5.19
N ALA A 132 -4.96 -4.36 4.20
CA ALA A 132 -4.40 -3.32 3.35
C ALA A 132 -4.24 -3.78 1.90
N GLY A 133 -4.78 -2.97 0.99
CA GLY A 133 -4.51 -2.96 -0.43
C GLY A 133 -3.98 -1.59 -0.87
N PRO A 134 -3.62 -1.42 -2.16
CA PRO A 134 -3.05 -0.18 -2.68
C PRO A 134 -3.99 1.03 -2.55
N ASP A 135 -5.30 0.82 -2.69
CA ASP A 135 -6.30 1.90 -2.73
C ASP A 135 -7.40 1.78 -1.66
N ARG A 136 -7.31 0.75 -0.81
CA ARG A 136 -8.26 0.49 0.28
C ARG A 136 -7.54 -0.11 1.47
N VAL A 137 -7.72 0.48 2.65
CA VAL A 137 -7.12 0.01 3.90
C VAL A 137 -8.19 0.03 4.99
N GLU A 138 -8.31 -1.06 5.74
CA GLU A 138 -9.16 -1.15 6.93
C GLU A 138 -8.29 -1.03 8.17
N LEU A 139 -8.69 -0.14 9.07
CA LEU A 139 -7.94 0.24 10.25
C LEU A 139 -8.81 0.11 11.50
N LEU A 140 -8.25 -0.42 12.57
CA LEU A 140 -8.84 -0.36 13.91
C LEU A 140 -8.22 0.81 14.66
N LEU A 141 -9.05 1.72 15.16
CA LEU A 141 -8.63 2.88 15.94
C LEU A 141 -9.18 2.78 17.37
N TYR A 142 -8.34 3.13 18.33
CA TYR A 142 -8.72 3.41 19.71
C TYR A 142 -8.84 4.91 19.85
N VAL A 143 -10.03 5.39 20.21
CA VAL A 143 -10.38 6.82 20.23
C VAL A 143 -10.90 7.20 21.61
N ASN A 144 -10.17 8.07 22.28
CA ASN A 144 -10.65 8.71 23.50
C ASN A 144 -11.49 9.93 23.12
N GLN A 145 -12.69 10.04 23.67
CA GLN A 145 -13.55 11.21 23.53
C GLN A 145 -13.71 11.93 24.87
N TYR A 146 -13.20 13.15 24.92
CA TYR A 146 -13.31 14.05 26.07
C TYR A 146 -14.56 14.90 25.89
N ARG A 147 -15.55 14.70 26.75
CA ARG A 147 -16.86 15.37 26.68
C ARG A 147 -17.07 16.32 27.85
N ARG A 148 -17.57 17.50 27.52
CA ARG A 148 -18.07 18.51 28.46
C ARG A 148 -19.42 19.03 27.98
N ASN A 149 -20.35 19.21 28.89
CA ASN A 149 -21.64 19.86 28.64
C ASN A 149 -22.18 20.39 29.99
N VAL A 150 -23.30 21.12 29.98
CA VAL A 150 -23.89 21.69 31.21
C VAL A 150 -24.38 20.65 32.22
N ASN A 151 -24.51 19.38 31.80
CA ASN A 151 -24.99 18.28 32.62
C ASN A 151 -23.84 17.40 33.18
N ILE A 152 -22.59 17.66 32.80
CA ILE A 152 -21.40 16.91 33.22
C ILE A 152 -20.60 17.77 34.20
N VAL A 153 -20.39 17.26 35.42
CA VAL A 153 -19.42 17.86 36.34
C VAL A 153 -18.00 17.51 35.86
N GLY A 154 -17.23 18.52 35.48
CA GLY A 154 -15.86 18.34 34.97
C GLY A 154 -15.81 17.85 33.52
N GLU A 155 -15.05 16.78 33.27
CA GLU A 155 -14.86 16.19 31.94
C GLU A 155 -15.06 14.68 32.02
N LYS A 156 -15.92 14.14 31.14
CA LYS A 156 -16.12 12.70 30.99
C LYS A 156 -15.25 12.20 29.84
N VAL A 157 -14.60 11.05 30.02
CA VAL A 157 -13.82 10.39 28.97
C VAL A 157 -14.50 9.09 28.58
N ASP A 158 -14.86 8.94 27.31
CA ASP A 158 -15.29 7.67 26.73
C ASP A 158 -14.15 7.09 25.89
N GLN A 159 -13.91 5.78 26.01
CA GLN A 159 -12.87 5.06 25.27
C GLN A 159 -13.54 4.15 24.25
N ASN A 160 -13.50 4.57 22.99
CA ASN A 160 -14.18 3.89 21.90
C ASN A 160 -13.19 3.13 21.02
N ARG A 161 -13.68 2.06 20.39
CA ARG A 161 -12.96 1.31 19.35
C ARG A 161 -13.77 1.40 18.08
N VAL A 162 -13.12 1.84 17.01
CA VAL A 162 -13.77 2.11 15.72
C VAL A 162 -12.97 1.47 14.62
N THR A 163 -13.63 0.72 13.76
CA THR A 163 -13.06 0.30 12.48
C THR A 163 -13.37 1.36 11.44
N LEU A 164 -12.33 1.88 10.77
CA LEU A 164 -12.45 2.77 9.61
C LEU A 164 -12.02 2.03 8.35
N THR A 165 -12.85 2.11 7.30
CA THR A 165 -12.42 1.78 5.94
C THR A 165 -11.96 3.05 5.24
N MET A 166 -10.68 3.12 4.92
CA MET A 166 -10.07 4.18 4.13
C MET A 166 -10.01 3.77 2.66
N VAL A 167 -10.38 4.68 1.76
CA VAL A 167 -10.24 4.49 0.31
C VAL A 167 -9.56 5.70 -0.31
N ARG A 168 -8.79 5.47 -1.37
CA ARG A 168 -8.15 6.55 -2.14
C ARG A 168 -9.17 7.21 -3.08
N VAL A 169 -9.29 8.53 -2.99
CA VAL A 169 -10.14 9.38 -3.84
C VAL A 169 -9.27 10.49 -4.41
N GLY A 170 -8.83 10.34 -5.67
CA GLY A 170 -7.76 11.18 -6.20
C GLY A 170 -6.47 10.91 -5.44
N ASP A 171 -5.84 11.96 -4.93
CA ASP A 171 -4.61 11.84 -4.14
C ASP A 171 -4.85 11.67 -2.63
N ASP A 172 -6.11 11.82 -2.17
CA ASP A 172 -6.46 11.82 -0.75
C ASP A 172 -7.03 10.47 -0.28
N TRP A 173 -6.76 10.15 0.98
CA TRP A 173 -7.44 9.05 1.69
C TRP A 173 -8.70 9.57 2.38
N ARG A 174 -9.84 8.92 2.13
CA ARG A 174 -11.15 9.27 2.72
C ARG A 174 -11.80 8.07 3.38
N VAL A 175 -12.61 8.34 4.40
CA VAL A 175 -13.40 7.33 5.12
C VAL A 175 -14.63 6.96 4.30
N SER A 176 -14.71 5.72 3.84
CA SER A 176 -15.87 5.19 3.12
C SER A 176 -16.84 4.41 4.01
N ALA A 177 -16.39 3.99 5.20
CA ALA A 177 -17.20 3.32 6.21
C ALA A 177 -16.58 3.47 7.59
N ALA A 178 -17.42 3.52 8.63
CA ALA A 178 -17.01 3.46 10.02
C ALA A 178 -17.99 2.61 10.83
N SER A 179 -17.49 1.79 11.76
CA SER A 179 -18.31 1.00 12.67
C SER A 179 -17.68 0.90 14.05
N ALA A 180 -18.50 0.89 15.09
CA ALA A 180 -18.03 0.56 16.44
C ALA A 180 -17.69 -0.94 16.55
N VAL A 181 -16.78 -1.27 17.46
CA VAL A 181 -16.34 -2.65 17.77
C VAL A 181 -16.66 -3.00 19.20
#